data_AF-A0A2G9NSV1-F1
#
_entry.id   AF-A0A2G9NSV1-F1
#
_cell.length_a   1.000
_cell.length_b   1.000
_cell.length_c   1.000
_cell.angle_alpha   90.00
_cell.angle_beta   90.00
_cell.angle_gamma   90.00
#
_symmetry.space_group_name_H-M   'P 1'
#
loop_
_entity.id
_entity.type
_entity.pdbx_description
1 polymer ?
#
loop_
_entity_poly.entity_id
_entity_poly.type
_entity_poly.pdbx_seq_one_letter_code
_entity_poly.pdbx_strand_id
1 'polypeptide(L)'
;MKKFSLIHKKGISISLSYVLLIILMISIASIVFSFLGVLTPKDNVECTKDLELNLLDSVCKINGQNIELSLTIENEGKFSVDGAYIRLGPESKKIKYPINEKDPYLEVLSKVGGLPPGEKFFKTYTVSKNDVKVIESSEKKNILEIEPAFQSDKGLALCSKDISSYRIACN
;
A
#
# COMPACT_ATOMS: atom_id res chain seq x y z
N MET A 1 64.98 -47.81 11.34
CA MET A 1 63.87 -46.97 11.85
C MET A 1 63.96 -45.58 11.23
N LYS A 2 63.12 -45.24 10.25
CA LYS A 2 63.08 -43.88 9.66
C LYS A 2 62.06 -43.03 10.42
N LYS A 3 62.54 -42.02 11.12
CA LYS A 3 61.75 -41.03 11.88
C LYS A 3 61.22 -39.99 10.89
N PHE A 4 59.93 -40.03 10.57
CA PHE A 4 59.29 -39.03 9.71
C PHE A 4 59.17 -37.69 10.45
N SER A 5 59.78 -36.65 9.90
CA SER A 5 59.82 -35.28 10.43
C SER A 5 58.43 -34.61 10.42
N LEU A 6 57.97 -34.15 11.59
CA LEU A 6 56.67 -33.49 11.81
C LEU A 6 56.65 -31.99 11.46
N ILE A 7 57.71 -31.47 10.83
CA ILE A 7 57.90 -30.01 10.63
C ILE A 7 57.06 -29.47 9.45
N HIS A 8 56.73 -30.29 8.45
CA HIS A 8 55.99 -29.86 7.25
C HIS A 8 54.46 -29.75 7.40
N LYS A 9 53.89 -30.12 8.56
CA LYS A 9 52.42 -30.10 8.78
C LYS A 9 51.89 -28.77 9.31
N LYS A 10 52.73 -27.91 9.90
CA LYS A 10 52.30 -26.63 10.50
C LYS A 10 51.96 -25.57 9.46
N GLY A 11 52.71 -25.49 8.35
CA GLY A 11 52.44 -24.51 7.28
C GLY A 11 51.10 -24.73 6.59
N ILE A 12 50.72 -26.00 6.40
CA ILE A 12 49.47 -26.39 5.76
C ILE A 12 48.26 -26.01 6.63
N SER A 13 48.39 -26.15 7.96
CA SER A 13 47.33 -25.76 8.90
C SER A 13 47.05 -24.25 8.84
N ILE A 14 48.10 -23.43 8.73
CA ILE A 14 47.96 -21.97 8.67
C ILE A 14 47.29 -21.55 7.36
N SER A 15 47.73 -22.11 6.22
CA SER A 15 47.07 -21.83 4.93
C SER A 15 45.61 -22.27 4.91
N LEU A 16 45.29 -23.42 5.52
CA LEU A 16 43.92 -23.92 5.58
C LEU A 16 43.02 -23.02 6.44
N SER A 17 43.53 -22.50 7.57
CA SER A 17 42.80 -21.55 8.41
C SER A 17 42.46 -20.26 7.68
N TYR A 18 43.39 -19.72 6.88
CA TYR A 18 43.11 -18.51 6.08
C TYR A 18 42.05 -18.75 5.00
N VAL A 19 42.11 -19.88 4.31
CA VAL A 19 41.09 -20.24 3.30
C VAL A 19 39.71 -20.38 3.96
N LEU A 20 39.63 -21.05 5.11
CA LEU A 20 38.37 -21.18 5.85
C LEU A 20 37.81 -19.82 6.29
N LEU A 21 38.69 -18.92 6.75
CA LEU A 21 38.30 -17.57 7.15
C LEU A 21 37.73 -16.78 5.96
N ILE A 22 38.35 -16.87 4.78
CA ILE A 22 37.89 -16.18 3.57
C ILE A 22 36.51 -16.71 3.15
N ILE A 23 36.31 -18.03 3.16
CA ILE A 23 35.01 -18.64 2.82
C ILE A 23 33.91 -18.18 3.78
N LEU A 24 34.24 -18.09 5.08
CA LEU A 24 33.30 -17.61 6.09
C LEU A 24 32.92 -16.15 5.87
N MET A 25 33.90 -15.29 5.54
CA MET A 25 33.64 -13.89 5.22
C MET A 25 32.76 -13.73 3.97
N ILE A 26 33.03 -14.48 2.90
CA ILE A 26 32.21 -14.45 1.67
C ILE A 26 30.78 -14.92 1.95
N SER A 27 30.64 -15.98 2.76
CA SER A 27 29.33 -16.49 3.18
C SER A 27 28.52 -15.44 3.94
N ILE A 28 29.12 -14.79 4.94
CA ILE A 28 28.46 -13.73 5.72
C ILE A 28 28.10 -12.55 4.83
N ALA A 29 29.01 -12.10 3.96
CA ALA A 29 28.75 -10.99 3.05
C ALA A 29 27.56 -11.27 2.13
N SER A 30 27.43 -12.50 1.65
CA SER A 30 26.32 -12.91 0.77
C SER A 30 24.97 -12.89 1.49
N ILE A 31 24.93 -13.34 2.75
CA ILE A 31 23.72 -13.29 3.58
C ILE A 31 23.33 -11.84 3.86
N VAL A 32 24.30 -11.00 4.27
CA VAL A 32 24.04 -9.58 4.55
C VAL A 32 23.55 -8.85 3.31
N PHE A 33 24.16 -9.09 2.15
CA PHE A 33 23.73 -8.48 0.89
C PHE A 33 22.29 -8.87 0.53
N SER A 34 21.96 -10.15 0.68
CA SER A 34 20.60 -10.66 0.45
C SER A 34 19.60 -10.04 1.43
N PHE A 35 19.99 -9.90 2.70
CA PHE A 35 19.17 -9.30 3.74
C PHE A 35 18.92 -7.80 3.51
N LEU A 36 19.95 -7.05 3.10
CA LEU A 36 19.82 -5.64 2.75
C LEU A 36 18.90 -5.44 1.53
N GLY A 37 18.97 -6.33 0.53
CA GLY A 37 18.05 -6.31 -0.61
C GLY A 37 16.58 -6.50 -0.24
N VAL A 38 16.31 -7.27 0.83
CA VAL A 38 14.95 -7.46 1.37
C VAL A 38 14.49 -6.25 2.20
N LEU A 39 15.42 -5.63 2.94
CA LEU A 39 15.10 -4.49 3.81
C LEU A 39 15.00 -3.16 3.09
N THR A 40 15.63 -3.01 1.92
CA THR A 40 15.54 -1.77 1.14
C THR A 40 14.13 -1.68 0.56
N PRO A 41 13.27 -0.75 1.01
CA PRO A 41 11.95 -0.58 0.42
C PRO A 41 12.17 -0.30 -1.07
N LYS A 42 11.61 -1.15 -1.93
CA LYS A 42 11.60 -0.90 -3.39
C LYS A 42 11.10 0.51 -3.58
N ASP A 43 11.85 1.33 -4.32
CA ASP A 43 11.59 2.76 -4.54
C ASP A 43 10.08 3.01 -4.51
N ASN A 44 9.60 3.57 -3.40
CA ASN A 44 8.22 3.96 -3.29
C ASN A 44 8.08 5.03 -4.37
N VAL A 45 7.17 4.83 -5.33
CA VAL A 45 6.84 5.86 -6.32
C VAL A 45 6.57 7.13 -5.52
N GLU A 46 7.47 8.10 -5.64
CA GLU A 46 7.37 9.32 -4.84
C GLU A 46 6.12 10.04 -5.32
N CYS A 47 5.05 9.93 -4.54
CA CYS A 47 3.85 10.70 -4.78
C CYS A 47 4.20 12.18 -4.73
N THR A 48 3.83 12.88 -5.81
CA THR A 48 4.06 14.32 -5.91
C THR A 48 3.31 15.03 -4.78
N LYS A 49 3.91 16.06 -4.18
CA LYS A 49 3.42 16.70 -2.93
C LYS A 49 2.16 17.58 -3.08
N ASP A 50 1.33 17.39 -4.11
CA ASP A 50 0.15 18.23 -4.36
C ASP A 50 -1.04 17.39 -4.87
N LEU A 51 -1.31 16.29 -4.17
CA LEU A 51 -2.43 15.38 -4.45
C LEU A 51 -3.48 15.58 -3.37
N GLU A 52 -4.60 16.16 -3.76
CA GLU A 52 -5.68 16.45 -2.82
C GLU A 52 -6.99 15.98 -3.42
N LEU A 53 -7.51 14.88 -2.88
CA LEU A 53 -8.85 14.39 -3.20
C LEU A 53 -9.81 14.83 -2.11
N ASN A 54 -10.77 15.67 -2.50
CA ASN A 54 -11.81 16.17 -1.62
C ASN A 54 -13.12 15.38 -1.82
N LEU A 55 -13.81 15.08 -0.73
CA LEU A 55 -15.13 14.46 -0.77
C LEU A 55 -16.19 15.57 -0.78
N LEU A 56 -16.84 15.78 -1.91
CA LEU A 56 -17.88 16.80 -2.05
C LEU A 56 -19.22 16.35 -1.49
N ASP A 57 -19.63 15.13 -1.83
CA ASP A 57 -20.91 14.58 -1.41
C ASP A 57 -20.79 13.07 -1.18
N SER A 58 -21.55 12.60 -0.19
CA SER A 58 -21.60 11.19 0.16
C SER A 58 -23.00 10.81 0.60
N VAL A 59 -23.58 9.80 -0.05
CA VAL A 59 -24.88 9.24 0.30
C VAL A 59 -24.67 7.76 0.61
N CYS A 60 -24.89 7.37 1.86
CA CYS A 60 -24.84 5.99 2.31
C CYS A 60 -26.24 5.51 2.69
N LYS A 61 -26.78 4.53 1.96
CA LYS A 61 -28.10 3.93 2.17
C LYS A 61 -28.00 2.46 2.55
N ILE A 62 -28.75 2.03 3.54
CA ILE A 62 -28.80 0.64 3.99
C ILE A 62 -30.07 -0.02 3.44
N ASN A 63 -29.91 -0.78 2.37
CA ASN A 63 -31.00 -1.52 1.71
C ASN A 63 -30.96 -2.99 2.14
N GLY A 64 -31.50 -3.28 3.33
CA GLY A 64 -31.58 -4.64 3.88
C GLY A 64 -30.21 -5.23 4.23
N GLN A 65 -29.73 -6.15 3.39
CA GLN A 65 -28.39 -6.77 3.55
C GLN A 65 -27.29 -6.05 2.75
N ASN A 66 -27.64 -5.06 1.93
CA ASN A 66 -26.68 -4.32 1.12
C ASN A 66 -26.57 -2.87 1.59
N ILE A 67 -25.39 -2.30 1.40
CA ILE A 67 -25.08 -0.92 1.69
C ILE A 67 -24.70 -0.28 0.35
N GLU A 68 -25.46 0.73 -0.05
CA GLU A 68 -25.21 1.53 -1.25
C GLU A 68 -24.52 2.82 -0.84
N LEU A 69 -23.28 3.00 -1.28
CA LEU A 69 -22.48 4.17 -1.01
C LEU A 69 -22.21 4.91 -2.33
N SER A 70 -22.86 6.06 -2.51
CA SER A 70 -22.60 6.98 -3.61
C SER A 70 -21.66 8.08 -3.16
N LEU A 71 -20.55 8.26 -3.89
CA LEU A 71 -19.52 9.23 -3.58
C LEU A 71 -19.32 10.16 -4.76
N THR A 72 -19.17 11.45 -4.46
CA THR A 72 -18.68 12.47 -5.39
C THR A 72 -17.34 12.98 -4.89
N ILE A 73 -16.27 12.66 -5.60
CA ILE A 73 -14.89 13.02 -5.27
C ILE A 73 -14.43 14.08 -6.27
N GLU A 74 -13.77 15.13 -5.80
CA GLU A 74 -13.14 16.16 -6.62
C GLU A 74 -11.62 16.13 -6.42
N ASN A 75 -10.88 16.30 -7.51
CA ASN A 75 -9.43 16.48 -7.41
C ASN A 75 -9.11 17.97 -7.27
N GLU A 76 -8.82 18.42 -6.06
CA GLU A 76 -8.38 19.79 -5.77
C GLU A 76 -6.85 19.96 -5.90
N GLY A 77 -6.13 18.86 -6.14
CA GLY A 77 -4.69 18.84 -6.36
C GLY A 77 -4.26 19.46 -7.69
N LYS A 78 -2.94 19.54 -7.90
CA LYS A 78 -2.34 20.10 -9.14
C LYS A 78 -2.08 19.06 -10.22
N PHE A 79 -2.17 17.78 -9.87
CA PHE A 79 -1.83 16.65 -10.75
C PHE A 79 -3.03 15.73 -10.92
N SER A 80 -3.13 15.06 -12.07
CA SER A 80 -4.18 14.07 -12.33
C SER A 80 -3.97 12.85 -11.45
N VAL A 81 -5.04 12.25 -10.90
CA VAL A 81 -4.95 11.08 -10.02
C VAL A 81 -5.53 9.85 -10.72
N ASP A 82 -4.73 8.79 -10.89
CA ASP A 82 -5.15 7.60 -11.63
C ASP A 82 -6.17 6.73 -10.88
N GLY A 83 -6.04 6.66 -9.55
CA GLY A 83 -6.90 5.84 -8.71
C GLY A 83 -7.00 6.36 -7.28
N ALA A 84 -7.94 5.83 -6.52
CA ALA A 84 -8.02 6.05 -5.09
C ALA A 84 -8.54 4.80 -4.40
N TYR A 85 -7.93 4.42 -3.28
CA TYR A 85 -8.44 3.38 -2.41
C TYR A 85 -9.39 3.99 -1.39
N ILE A 86 -10.61 3.51 -1.40
CA ILE A 86 -11.69 3.99 -0.56
C ILE A 86 -11.93 2.95 0.52
N ARG A 87 -11.78 3.35 1.78
CA ARG A 87 -11.98 2.46 2.93
C ARG A 87 -13.05 2.99 3.85
N LEU A 88 -13.89 2.10 4.36
CA LEU A 88 -14.98 2.44 5.27
C LEU A 88 -14.95 1.55 6.51
N GLY A 89 -15.13 2.17 7.67
CA GLY A 89 -15.27 1.44 8.92
C GLY A 89 -15.62 2.38 10.07
N PRO A 90 -15.85 1.85 11.28
CA PRO A 90 -16.12 2.69 12.44
C PRO A 90 -14.86 3.46 12.84
N GLU A 91 -15.05 4.63 13.45
CA GLU A 91 -14.00 5.48 14.00
C GLU A 91 -13.14 4.76 15.05
N SER A 92 -13.73 3.79 15.76
CA SER A 92 -13.04 3.00 16.79
C SER A 92 -12.01 2.01 16.23
N LYS A 93 -12.05 1.67 14.93
CA LYS A 93 -11.13 0.70 14.33
C LYS A 93 -10.07 1.37 13.48
N LYS A 94 -8.81 0.96 13.72
CA LYS A 94 -7.65 1.38 12.91
C LYS A 94 -7.69 0.80 11.49
N ILE A 95 -8.22 -0.40 11.32
CA ILE A 95 -8.32 -1.08 10.03
C ILE A 95 -9.74 -0.92 9.51
N LYS A 96 -9.86 -0.30 8.33
CA LYS A 96 -11.12 -0.07 7.62
C LYS A 96 -11.25 -1.03 6.43
N TYR A 97 -12.49 -1.31 6.05
CA TYR A 97 -12.80 -2.24 4.97
C TYR A 97 -12.63 -1.55 3.60
N PRO A 98 -11.87 -2.12 2.66
CA PRO A 98 -11.72 -1.53 1.33
C PRO A 98 -12.98 -1.76 0.49
N ILE A 99 -13.59 -0.68 0.02
CA ILE A 99 -14.84 -0.73 -0.75
C ILE A 99 -14.59 -1.06 -2.21
N ASN A 100 -13.45 -0.62 -2.76
CA ASN A 100 -13.16 -0.65 -4.18
C ASN A 100 -11.85 -1.40 -4.51
N GLU A 101 -11.50 -2.42 -3.73
CA GLU A 101 -10.24 -3.18 -3.89
C GLU A 101 -10.04 -3.73 -5.31
N LYS A 102 -11.13 -4.15 -5.97
CA LYS A 102 -11.09 -4.70 -7.33
C LYS A 102 -11.04 -3.64 -8.43
N ASP A 103 -11.47 -2.43 -8.13
CA ASP A 103 -11.59 -1.35 -9.11
C ASP A 103 -11.30 0.02 -8.46
N PRO A 104 -10.01 0.26 -8.12
CA PRO A 104 -9.55 1.50 -7.51
C PRO A 104 -9.37 2.65 -8.50
N TYR A 105 -9.56 2.45 -9.81
CA TYR A 105 -9.30 3.47 -10.82
C TYR A 105 -10.38 4.56 -10.83
N LEU A 106 -9.94 5.80 -11.01
CA LEU A 106 -10.79 6.98 -11.15
C LEU A 106 -10.92 7.32 -12.65
N GLU A 107 -11.50 6.40 -13.41
CA GLU A 107 -11.70 6.62 -14.85
C GLU A 107 -12.89 7.56 -15.06
N VAL A 108 -12.61 8.77 -15.55
CA VAL A 108 -13.64 9.63 -16.13
C VAL A 108 -13.93 9.10 -17.53
N LEU A 109 -15.21 8.93 -17.87
CA LEU A 109 -15.77 8.28 -19.08
C LEU A 109 -15.22 8.75 -20.46
N SER A 110 -14.17 9.56 -20.52
CA SER A 110 -13.65 10.14 -21.75
C SER A 110 -12.12 10.38 -21.78
N LYS A 111 -11.33 10.01 -20.77
CA LYS A 111 -9.88 10.26 -20.78
C LYS A 111 -9.08 9.08 -20.20
N VAL A 112 -8.12 8.60 -21.00
CA VAL A 112 -7.01 7.77 -20.51
C VAL A 112 -6.07 8.69 -19.72
N GLY A 113 -5.91 8.48 -18.41
CA GLY A 113 -4.97 9.25 -17.58
C GLY A 113 -5.51 9.83 -16.27
N GLY A 114 -6.48 9.17 -15.63
CA GLY A 114 -6.95 9.52 -14.29
C GLY A 114 -7.91 10.71 -14.22
N LEU A 115 -8.20 11.14 -13.00
CA LEU A 115 -9.04 12.29 -12.64
C LEU A 115 -8.22 13.59 -12.68
N PRO A 116 -8.43 14.49 -13.65
CA PRO A 116 -7.67 15.74 -13.75
C PRO A 116 -7.95 16.71 -12.58
N PRO A 117 -7.06 17.69 -12.32
CA PRO A 117 -7.35 18.81 -11.43
C PRO A 117 -8.66 19.53 -11.77
N GLY A 118 -9.49 19.79 -10.76
CA GLY A 118 -10.79 20.45 -10.85
C GLY A 118 -11.93 19.60 -11.41
N GLU A 119 -11.68 18.33 -11.76
CA GLU A 119 -12.70 17.43 -12.26
C GLU A 119 -13.32 16.59 -11.14
N LYS A 120 -14.54 16.11 -11.40
CA LYS A 120 -15.34 15.36 -10.44
C LYS A 120 -15.56 13.93 -10.91
N PHE A 121 -15.46 13.01 -9.96
CA PHE A 121 -15.73 11.60 -10.15
C PHE A 121 -16.92 11.19 -9.31
N PHE A 122 -17.93 10.60 -9.96
CA PHE A 122 -19.10 10.05 -9.29
C PHE A 122 -19.13 8.53 -9.47
N LYS A 123 -19.23 7.80 -8.35
CA LYS A 123 -19.38 6.34 -8.38
C LYS A 123 -20.23 5.86 -7.21
N THR A 124 -21.05 4.86 -7.52
CA THR A 124 -21.85 4.13 -6.53
C THR A 124 -21.25 2.76 -6.32
N TYR A 125 -21.02 2.43 -5.05
CA TYR A 125 -20.52 1.14 -4.61
C TYR A 125 -21.61 0.41 -3.83
N THR A 126 -21.76 -0.87 -4.11
CA THR A 126 -22.67 -1.75 -3.36
C THR A 126 -21.84 -2.75 -2.59
N VAL A 127 -21.97 -2.75 -1.27
CA VAL A 127 -21.22 -3.63 -0.38
C VAL A 127 -22.19 -4.46 0.45
N SER A 128 -21.89 -5.75 0.61
CA SER A 128 -22.68 -6.62 1.48
C SER A 128 -22.41 -6.32 2.96
N LYS A 129 -23.47 -6.23 3.75
CA LYS A 129 -23.41 -6.02 5.21
C LYS A 129 -22.67 -7.15 5.94
N ASN A 130 -22.63 -8.35 5.36
CA ASN A 130 -21.90 -9.49 5.93
C ASN A 130 -20.38 -9.32 5.80
N ASP A 131 -19.92 -8.64 4.75
CA ASP A 131 -18.50 -8.37 4.52
C ASP A 131 -18.04 -7.20 5.37
N VAL A 132 -18.90 -6.19 5.52
CA VAL A 132 -18.68 -5.07 6.45
C VAL A 132 -19.39 -5.30 7.76
N LYS A 133 -18.87 -6.25 8.55
CA LYS A 133 -19.39 -6.62 9.89
C LYS A 133 -19.43 -5.48 10.93
N VAL A 134 -19.17 -4.24 10.53
CA VAL A 134 -18.80 -3.15 11.44
C VAL A 134 -19.35 -1.77 11.03
N ILE A 135 -20.23 -1.68 10.03
CA ILE A 135 -20.90 -0.40 9.77
C ILE A 135 -22.01 -0.26 10.80
N GLU A 136 -21.80 0.63 11.77
CA GLU A 136 -22.80 0.97 12.77
C GLU A 136 -23.86 1.86 12.09
N SER A 137 -25.10 1.37 12.10
CA SER A 137 -26.23 1.90 11.33
C SER A 137 -26.80 3.22 11.85
N SER A 138 -26.26 3.79 12.91
CA SER A 138 -26.85 4.97 13.55
C SER A 138 -25.77 5.76 14.31
N GLU A 139 -25.64 7.06 14.00
CA GLU A 139 -24.85 8.10 14.70
C GLU A 139 -23.49 8.56 14.14
N LYS A 140 -23.27 8.67 12.82
CA LYS A 140 -22.04 9.34 12.26
C LYS A 140 -20.70 8.77 12.79
N LYS A 141 -20.67 7.52 13.27
CA LYS A 141 -19.48 6.87 13.82
C LYS A 141 -18.61 6.22 12.74
N ASN A 142 -19.01 6.29 11.47
CA ASN A 142 -18.23 5.70 10.39
C ASN A 142 -17.30 6.74 9.78
N ILE A 143 -16.05 6.35 9.55
CA ILE A 143 -15.07 7.15 8.82
C ILE A 143 -14.84 6.51 7.47
N LEU A 144 -14.97 7.34 6.43
CA LEU A 144 -14.52 7.09 5.08
C LEU A 144 -13.11 7.64 4.91
N GLU A 145 -12.17 6.79 4.49
CA GLU A 145 -10.83 7.19 4.07
C GLU A 145 -10.72 7.13 2.56
N ILE A 146 -10.07 8.14 1.99
CA ILE A 146 -9.69 8.19 0.59
C ILE A 146 -8.17 8.32 0.54
N GLU A 147 -7.51 7.30 0.00
CA GLU A 147 -6.06 7.29 -0.22
C GLU A 147 -5.78 7.33 -1.73
N PRO A 148 -5.19 8.41 -2.26
CA PRO A 148 -4.89 8.53 -3.68
C PRO A 148 -3.83 7.52 -4.12
N ALA A 149 -3.88 7.13 -5.38
CA ALA A 149 -2.95 6.20 -6.01
C ALA A 149 -2.61 6.62 -7.44
N PHE A 150 -1.38 6.33 -7.85
CA PHE A 150 -0.85 6.64 -9.18
C PHE A 150 -0.48 5.39 -9.94
N GLN A 151 -0.69 5.41 -11.25
CA GLN A 151 -0.26 4.34 -12.12
C GLN A 151 1.27 4.39 -12.26
N SER A 152 1.91 3.26 -11.99
CA SER A 152 3.33 3.03 -12.26
C SER A 152 3.51 1.82 -13.19
N ASP A 153 4.75 1.56 -13.60
CA ASP A 153 5.13 0.38 -14.38
C ASP A 153 4.77 -0.94 -13.68
N LYS A 154 4.60 -0.93 -12.35
CA LYS A 154 4.28 -2.10 -11.52
C LYS A 154 2.80 -2.15 -11.11
N GLY A 155 1.96 -1.24 -11.62
CA GLY A 155 0.57 -1.06 -11.19
C GLY A 155 0.38 0.19 -10.33
N LEU A 156 -0.76 0.27 -9.64
CA LEU A 156 -1.08 1.39 -8.77
C LEU A 156 -0.17 1.44 -7.53
N ALA A 157 0.50 2.57 -7.35
CA ALA A 157 1.28 2.89 -6.17
C ALA A 157 0.46 3.80 -5.24
N LEU A 158 0.45 3.47 -3.94
CA LEU A 158 -0.30 4.19 -2.91
C LEU A 158 0.45 5.44 -2.44
N CYS A 159 -0.31 6.52 -2.24
CA CYS A 159 0.19 7.77 -1.69
C CYS A 159 -0.15 7.91 -0.20
N SER A 160 0.55 7.15 0.64
CA SER A 160 0.22 7.03 2.07
C SER A 160 0.44 8.29 2.91
N LYS A 161 0.93 9.39 2.33
CA LYS A 161 1.07 10.68 3.02
C LYS A 161 -0.20 11.53 2.95
N ASP A 162 -1.08 11.28 1.97
CA ASP A 162 -2.20 12.15 1.63
C ASP A 162 -3.54 11.42 1.83
N ILE A 163 -3.80 10.95 3.06
CA ILE A 163 -5.05 10.24 3.40
C ILE A 163 -6.08 11.26 3.90
N SER A 164 -7.15 11.44 3.13
CA SER A 164 -8.29 12.27 3.53
C SER A 164 -9.32 11.43 4.28
N SER A 165 -9.77 11.90 5.45
CA SER A 165 -10.73 11.19 6.32
C SER A 165 -12.00 11.99 6.54
N TYR A 166 -13.16 11.37 6.31
CA TYR A 166 -14.48 12.01 6.38
C TYR A 166 -15.43 11.21 7.26
N ARG A 167 -16.24 11.88 8.09
CA ARG A 167 -17.28 11.22 8.88
C ARG A 167 -18.56 11.09 8.06
N ILE A 168 -19.06 9.87 7.90
CA ILE A 168 -20.28 9.59 7.15
C ILE A 168 -21.33 8.89 8.01
N ALA A 169 -22.61 9.21 7.78
CA ALA A 169 -23.74 8.50 8.35
C ALA A 169 -24.38 7.62 7.27
N CYS A 170 -24.69 6.38 7.63
CA CYS A 170 -25.42 5.44 6.80
C CYS A 170 -26.83 5.31 7.37
N ASN A 171 -27.83 5.62 6.55
CA ASN A 171 -29.24 5.63 6.94
C ASN A 171 -30.03 4.53 6.22
#